data_AF-J9C5M0-F1
#
_entry.id   AF-J9C5M0-F1
#
_cell.length_a   1.000
_cell.length_b   1.000
_cell.length_c   1.000
_cell.angle_alpha   90.00
_cell.angle_beta   90.00
_cell.angle_gamma   90.00
#
_symmetry.space_group_name_H-M   'P 1'
#
loop_
_entity.id
_entity.type
_entity.pdbx_description
1 polymer ?
#
loop_
_entity_poly.entity_id
_entity_poly.type
_entity_poly.pdbx_seq_one_letter_code
_entity_poly.pdbx_strand_id
1 'polypeptide(L)'
;MKYFEFNKQEYWALVAAETLEKACEVYAEEVAYYSIEEVKEVGEPKEMHPIDAALMYERAVLKEGDDRKLSEIAKEFISLKNTTVLITSELA
;
A
#
# COMPACT_ATOMS: atom_id res chain seq x y z
N MET A 1 7.58 10.23 -2.02
CA MET A 1 7.12 9.01 -1.33
C MET A 1 7.64 7.81 -2.10
N LYS A 2 8.04 6.76 -1.38
CA LYS A 2 8.23 5.42 -1.94
C LYS A 2 6.97 4.60 -1.71
N TYR A 3 6.83 3.51 -2.44
CA TYR A 3 5.67 2.63 -2.37
C TYR A 3 6.16 1.20 -2.15
N PHE A 4 5.53 0.49 -1.21
CA PHE A 4 5.95 -0.85 -0.81
C PHE A 4 4.78 -1.80 -0.89
N GLU A 5 4.98 -2.89 -1.62
CA GLU A 5 4.04 -3.99 -1.77
C GLU A 5 4.31 -5.06 -0.71
N PHE A 6 3.26 -5.44 0.02
CA PHE A 6 3.23 -6.54 0.97
C PHE A 6 2.29 -7.62 0.41
N ASN A 7 2.83 -8.79 0.04
CA ASN A 7 2.09 -9.81 -0.73
C ASN A 7 2.37 -11.25 -0.26
N LYS A 8 2.44 -11.47 1.06
CA LYS A 8 2.87 -12.76 1.64
C LYS A 8 1.87 -13.39 2.60
N GLN A 9 0.74 -12.72 2.84
CA GLN A 9 -0.35 -13.17 3.70
C GLN A 9 -1.61 -13.47 2.87
N GLU A 10 -2.70 -13.81 3.56
CA GLU A 10 -4.07 -13.82 3.00
C GLU A 10 -4.54 -12.45 2.45
N TYR A 11 -3.70 -11.42 2.56
CA TYR A 11 -3.99 -10.06 2.17
C TYR A 11 -2.80 -9.47 1.41
N TRP A 12 -3.13 -8.67 0.41
CA TRP A 12 -2.21 -7.82 -0.33
C TRP A 12 -2.34 -6.38 0.15
N ALA A 13 -1.22 -5.68 0.37
CA ALA A 13 -1.24 -4.27 0.73
C ALA A 13 -0.20 -3.44 -0.01
N LEU A 14 -0.55 -2.17 -0.23
CA LEU A 14 0.32 -1.13 -0.77
C LEU A 14 0.47 -0.02 0.26
N VAL A 15 1.70 0.30 0.64
CA VAL A 15 1.99 1.35 1.63
C VAL A 15 2.83 2.45 1.01
N ALA A 16 2.44 3.72 1.22
CA ALA A 16 3.22 4.88 0.84
C ALA A 16 4.05 5.34 2.04
N ALA A 17 5.38 5.22 1.98
CA ALA A 17 6.27 5.60 3.09
C ALA A 17 7.58 6.26 2.63
N GLU A 18 8.20 7.06 3.50
CA GLU A 18 9.49 7.69 3.21
C GLU A 18 10.64 6.68 3.18
N THR A 19 10.56 5.64 4.01
CA THR A 19 11.55 4.57 4.14
C THR A 19 10.86 3.21 4.24
N LEU A 20 11.61 2.14 3.98
CA LEU A 20 11.13 0.76 4.17
C LEU A 20 10.75 0.52 5.65
N GLU A 21 11.56 1.02 6.58
CA GLU A 21 11.27 0.90 8.01
C GLU A 21 9.94 1.55 8.39
N LYS A 22 9.66 2.75 7.86
CA LYS A 22 8.38 3.40 8.07
C LYS A 22 7.22 2.65 7.41
N ALA A 23 7.45 2.02 6.26
CA ALA A 23 6.44 1.19 5.61
C ALA A 23 6.07 -0.02 6.48
N CYS A 24 7.07 -0.69 7.06
CA CYS A 24 6.87 -1.81 7.98
C CYS A 24 6.14 -1.38 9.26
N GLU A 25 6.49 -0.21 9.82
CA GLU A 25 5.80 0.35 10.99
C GLU A 25 4.31 0.57 10.70
N VAL A 26 3.98 1.27 9.60
CA VAL A 26 2.58 1.50 9.17
C VAL A 26 1.83 0.19 8.95
N TYR A 27 2.45 -0.75 8.25
CA TYR A 27 1.83 -2.06 7.99
C TYR A 27 1.60 -2.86 9.29
N ALA A 28 2.53 -2.81 10.23
CA ALA A 28 2.39 -3.48 11.53
C ALA A 28 1.22 -2.90 12.34
N GLU A 29 1.11 -1.58 12.39
CA GLU A 29 0.04 -0.87 13.12
C GLU A 29 -1.35 -1.20 12.56
N GLU A 30 -1.51 -1.25 11.24
CA GLU A 30 -2.82 -1.44 10.61
C GLU A 30 -3.22 -2.91 10.49
N VAL A 31 -2.26 -3.84 10.33
CA VAL A 31 -2.52 -5.29 10.17
C VAL A 31 -2.30 -6.06 11.49
N ALA A 32 -2.09 -5.34 12.60
CA ALA A 32 -1.96 -5.87 13.95
C ALA A 32 -0.81 -6.88 14.15
N TYR A 33 0.35 -6.61 13.54
CA TYR A 33 1.59 -7.31 13.90
C TYR A 33 2.14 -6.78 15.22
N TYR A 34 2.90 -7.61 15.95
CA TYR A 34 3.49 -7.22 17.21
C TYR A 34 4.81 -6.46 17.03
N SER A 35 5.51 -6.62 15.90
CA SER A 35 6.74 -5.86 15.61
C SER A 35 7.10 -5.72 14.13
N ILE A 36 8.04 -4.81 13.82
CA ILE A 36 8.63 -4.61 12.48
C ILE A 36 9.39 -5.86 12.02
N GLU A 37 10.02 -6.59 12.94
CA GLU A 37 10.73 -7.84 12.66
C GLU A 37 9.78 -8.92 12.15
N GLU A 38 8.63 -9.11 12.79
CA GLU A 38 7.61 -10.06 12.32
C GLU A 38 7.13 -9.73 10.91
N VAL A 39 6.92 -8.44 10.62
CA VAL A 39 6.55 -7.98 9.28
C VAL A 39 7.63 -8.35 8.24
N LYS A 40 8.91 -8.17 8.57
CA LYS A 40 10.03 -8.53 7.69
C LYS A 40 10.19 -10.04 7.52
N GLU A 41 9.89 -10.83 8.54
CA GLU A 41 9.96 -12.30 8.51
C GLU A 41 8.86 -12.92 7.65
N VAL A 42 7.64 -12.38 7.72
CA VAL A 42 6.50 -12.82 6.89
C VAL A 42 6.79 -12.62 5.41
N GLY A 43 7.50 -11.54 5.06
CA GLY A 43 8.06 -11.37 3.74
C GLY A 43 8.53 -9.95 3.50
N GLU A 44 9.72 -9.84 2.92
CA GLU A 44 10.33 -8.56 2.66
C GLU A 44 9.45 -7.71 1.71
N PRO A 45 9.05 -6.50 2.12
CA PRO A 45 8.23 -5.64 1.29
C PRO A 45 8.98 -5.25 0.03
N LYS A 46 8.30 -5.31 -1.12
CA LYS A 46 8.91 -4.98 -2.39
C LYS A 46 8.70 -3.51 -2.72
N GLU A 47 9.78 -2.74 -2.88
CA GLU A 47 9.66 -1.36 -3.38
C GLU A 47 9.11 -1.37 -4.82
N MET A 48 8.04 -0.62 -5.05
CA MET A 48 7.35 -0.49 -6.33
C MET A 48 7.74 0.80 -7.05
N HIS A 49 7.69 0.76 -8.38
CA HIS A 49 7.79 1.97 -9.18
C HIS A 49 6.55 2.86 -8.95
N PRO A 50 6.69 4.19 -8.78
CA PRO A 50 5.56 5.08 -8.50
C PRO A 50 4.40 4.99 -9.49
N ILE A 51 4.72 4.79 -10.78
CA ILE A 51 3.71 4.66 -11.84
C ILE A 51 2.89 3.37 -11.65
N ASP A 52 3.54 2.27 -11.30
CA ASP A 52 2.85 0.99 -11.11
C ASP A 52 1.93 1.06 -9.88
N ALA A 53 2.41 1.65 -8.78
CA ALA A 53 1.62 1.88 -7.58
C ALA A 53 0.38 2.77 -7.84
N ALA A 54 0.54 3.84 -8.64
CA ALA A 54 -0.56 4.72 -9.01
C ALA A 54 -1.63 3.99 -9.85
N LEU A 55 -1.20 3.19 -10.83
CA LEU A 55 -2.10 2.40 -11.67
C LEU A 55 -2.87 1.35 -10.85
N MET A 56 -2.23 0.75 -9.84
CA MET A 56 -2.90 -0.18 -8.93
C MET A 56 -3.95 0.52 -8.08
N TYR A 57 -3.61 1.67 -7.49
CA TYR A 57 -4.55 2.49 -6.72
C TYR A 57 -5.77 2.91 -7.56
N GLU A 58 -5.54 3.43 -8.75
CA GLU A 58 -6.60 3.83 -9.68
C GLU A 58 -7.54 2.66 -9.99
N ARG A 59 -7.00 1.48 -10.30
CA ARG A 59 -7.81 0.28 -10.58
C ARG A 59 -8.65 -0.15 -9.38
N ALA A 60 -8.09 -0.10 -8.17
CA ALA A 60 -8.81 -0.48 -6.97
C ALA A 60 -9.98 0.48 -6.70
N VAL A 61 -9.72 1.79 -6.74
CA VAL A 61 -10.72 2.84 -6.52
C VAL A 61 -11.84 2.77 -7.57
N LEU A 62 -11.50 2.59 -8.85
CA LEU A 62 -12.49 2.45 -9.92
C LEU A 62 -13.31 1.15 -9.81
N LYS A 63 -12.71 0.05 -9.32
CA LYS A 63 -13.43 -1.23 -9.10
C LYS A 63 -14.50 -1.10 -8.02
N GLU A 64 -14.30 -0.23 -7.03
CA GLU A 64 -15.28 0.06 -5.98
C GLU A 64 -16.42 0.99 -6.45
N GLY A 65 -16.44 1.38 -7.73
CA GLY A 65 -17.51 2.20 -8.32
C GLY A 65 -17.35 3.69 -8.07
N ASP A 66 -16.12 4.15 -7.87
CA ASP A 66 -15.81 5.56 -7.67
C ASP A 66 -15.97 6.38 -8.97
N ASP A 67 -16.85 7.39 -8.94
CA ASP A 67 -17.16 8.26 -10.08
C ASP A 67 -16.24 9.50 -10.19
N ARG A 68 -15.23 9.63 -9.32
CA ARG A 68 -14.30 10.77 -9.33
C ARG A 68 -13.48 10.83 -10.61
N LYS A 69 -13.06 12.04 -10.98
CA LYS A 69 -12.19 12.22 -12.14
C LYS A 69 -10.82 11.61 -11.85
N LEU A 70 -10.18 11.04 -12.88
CA LEU A 70 -8.81 10.51 -12.78
C LEU A 70 -7.81 11.53 -12.19
N SER A 71 -8.01 12.82 -12.46
CA SER A 71 -7.17 13.89 -11.92
C SER A 71 -7.36 14.13 -10.42
N GLU A 72 -8.51 13.77 -9.84
CA GLU A 72 -8.79 13.82 -8.41
C GLU A 72 -8.17 12.61 -7.70
N ILE A 73 -8.34 11.42 -8.29
CA ILE A 73 -7.71 10.17 -7.81
C ILE A 73 -6.17 10.33 -7.80
N ALA A 74 -5.59 10.88 -8.86
CA ALA A 74 -4.15 11.12 -8.92
C ALA A 74 -3.68 12.11 -7.84
N LYS A 75 -4.43 13.17 -7.56
CA LYS A 75 -4.09 14.14 -6.51
C LYS A 75 -4.13 13.51 -5.13
N GLU A 76 -5.15 12.70 -4.86
CA GLU A 76 -5.26 11.94 -3.62
C GLU A 76 -4.07 11.01 -3.43
N PHE A 77 -3.77 10.19 -4.44
CA PHE A 77 -2.63 9.27 -4.40
C PHE A 77 -1.31 9.98 -4.06
N ILE A 78 -1.04 11.13 -4.70
CA ILE A 78 0.18 11.92 -4.45
C ILE A 78 0.20 12.52 -3.04
N SER A 79 -0.97 12.74 -2.44
CA SER A 79 -1.09 13.27 -1.08
C SER A 79 -0.87 12.22 0.02
N LEU A 80 -0.93 10.92 -0.30
CA LEU A 80 -0.73 9.83 0.65
C LEU A 80 0.72 9.79 1.12
N LYS A 81 0.92 9.89 2.43
CA LYS A 81 2.24 9.93 3.06
C LYS A 81 2.26 9.16 4.37
N ASN A 82 3.21 8.22 4.48
CA ASN A 82 3.41 7.37 5.66
C ASN A 82 2.10 6.71 6.11
N THR A 83 1.37 6.14 5.15
CA THR A 83 0.03 5.57 5.33
C THR A 83 -0.18 4.44 4.34
N THR A 84 -1.12 3.55 4.65
CA THR A 84 -1.54 2.52 3.72
C THR A 84 -2.41 3.11 2.62
N VAL A 85 -2.12 2.67 1.40
CA VAL A 85 -2.79 3.09 0.16
C VAL A 85 -3.92 2.13 -0.18
N LEU A 86 -3.70 0.82 -0.02
CA LEU A 86 -4.67 -0.25 -0.26
C LEU A 86 -4.39 -1.45 0.65
N ILE A 87 -5.44 -2.10 1.13
CA ILE A 87 -5.40 -3.46 1.72
C ILE A 87 -6.57 -4.23 1.13
N THR A 88 -6.32 -5.43 0.60
CA THR A 88 -7.38 -6.31 0.10
C THR A 88 -7.08 -7.78 0.36
N SER A 89 -8.12 -8.55 0.67
CA SER A 89 -8.07 -10.01 0.79
C SER A 89 -8.27 -10.73 -0.55
N GLU A 90 -8.60 -10.00 -1.63
CA GLU A 90 -9.01 -10.60 -2.90
C GLU A 90 -7.83 -11.08 -3.79
N LEU A 91 -6.59 -11.02 -3.29
CA LEU A 91 -5.38 -11.36 -4.05
C LEU A 91 -4.57 -12.53 -3.45
N ALA A 92 -5.09 -13.20 -2.41
CA ALA A 92 -4.50 -14.44 -1.88
C ALA A 92 -5.05 -15.71 -2.55
#